data_AF-A0A1F4WFQ9-F1
#
_entry.id   AF-A0A1F4WFQ9-F1
#
_cell.length_a   1.000
_cell.length_b   1.000
_cell.length_c   1.000
_cell.angle_alpha   90.00
_cell.angle_beta   90.00
_cell.angle_gamma   90.00
#
_symmetry.space_group_name_H-M   'P 1'
#
loop_
_entity.id
_entity.type
_entity.pdbx_description
1 polymer ?
#
loop_
_entity_poly.entity_id
_entity_poly.type
_entity_poly.pdbx_seq_one_letter_code
_entity_poly.pdbx_strand_id
1 'polypeptide(L)'
;MIFTTTTLIVFLVTAIFFSTTAITNSRDETLVNLQTNVRVLGYAIDGMKATLLSDGEVLAQNSEVVAAVLARDRKVLGEIAERAVLAKRQTYLVVVNKEGEILARPDDPDKLGGSVSDEALVKKALGGEGASSIIVTQGAMTPEVSVRSAAPIRSAGEVVGAVVVGTAIDNAFVDGLKAATGLEASVYGDNIRSATTLVAADGKSRWVGILEETTEVKKRVLGEGREFAGAVSVLNVPYYGGYAPLIDVEGKAVGMLFVGMPQVNLLQAAAKSIERTFVVTAFLLILSVFPAYLVSRYIIDQIK
;
A
#
# COMPACT_ATOMS: atom_id res chain seq x y z
N MET A 1 26.75 -49.18 20.14
CA MET A 1 25.48 -48.54 20.57
C MET A 1 25.66 -47.09 21.01
N ILE A 2 26.58 -46.77 21.93
CA ILE A 2 26.74 -45.37 22.42
C ILE A 2 27.06 -44.40 21.27
N PHE A 3 28.03 -44.73 20.41
CA PHE A 3 28.43 -43.88 19.29
C PHE A 3 27.27 -43.56 18.32
N THR A 4 26.50 -44.58 17.92
CA THR A 4 25.35 -44.41 17.01
C THR A 4 24.24 -43.57 17.62
N THR A 5 23.97 -43.73 18.92
CA THR A 5 22.96 -42.94 19.62
C THR A 5 23.40 -41.48 19.76
N THR A 6 24.67 -41.22 20.07
CA THR A 6 25.22 -39.86 20.16
C THR A 6 25.18 -39.16 18.80
N THR A 7 25.58 -39.83 17.72
CA THR A 7 25.49 -39.27 16.35
C THR A 7 24.06 -38.92 15.97
N LEU A 8 23.09 -39.79 16.29
CA LEU A 8 21.68 -39.54 16.02
C LEU A 8 21.14 -38.34 16.81
N ILE A 9 21.52 -38.20 18.08
CA ILE A 9 21.10 -37.07 18.92
C ILE A 9 21.69 -35.76 18.39
N VAL A 10 22.99 -35.72 18.09
CA VAL A 10 23.65 -34.53 17.50
C VAL A 10 22.98 -34.14 16.19
N PHE A 11 22.63 -35.13 15.36
CA PHE A 11 21.93 -34.90 14.11
C PHE A 11 20.54 -34.30 14.30
N LEU A 12 19.75 -34.84 15.24
CA LEU A 12 18.41 -34.35 15.52
C LEU A 12 18.44 -32.92 16.07
N VAL A 13 19.36 -32.63 17.00
CA VAL A 13 19.53 -31.29 17.58
C VAL A 13 19.96 -30.27 16.52
N THR A 14 20.92 -30.62 15.67
CA THR A 14 21.37 -29.74 14.58
C THR A 14 20.25 -29.51 13.57
N ALA A 15 19.51 -30.54 13.18
CA ALA A 15 18.38 -30.41 12.26
C ALA A 15 17.27 -29.48 12.81
N ILE A 16 16.94 -29.61 14.09
CA ILE A 16 15.98 -28.71 14.75
C ILE A 16 16.53 -27.29 14.76
N PHE A 17 17.79 -27.10 15.15
CA PHE A 17 18.43 -25.79 15.21
C PHE A 17 18.50 -25.09 13.84
N PHE A 18 18.86 -25.82 12.79
CA PHE A 18 18.88 -25.30 11.43
C PHE A 18 17.46 -24.95 10.95
N SER A 19 16.48 -25.81 11.24
CA SER A 19 15.08 -25.58 10.87
C SER A 19 14.51 -24.34 11.55
N THR A 20 14.70 -24.20 12.86
CA THR A 20 14.23 -23.01 13.59
C THR A 20 14.91 -21.75 13.09
N THR A 21 16.22 -21.77 12.89
CA THR A 21 16.99 -20.64 12.35
C THR A 21 16.54 -20.26 10.94
N ALA A 22 16.31 -21.23 10.07
CA ALA A 22 15.84 -20.98 8.71
C ALA A 22 14.46 -20.33 8.69
N ILE A 23 13.54 -20.80 9.54
CA ILE A 23 12.19 -20.23 9.66
C ILE A 23 12.25 -18.81 10.21
N THR A 24 13.04 -18.56 11.26
CA THR A 24 13.16 -17.21 11.83
C THR A 24 13.78 -16.23 10.84
N ASN A 25 14.85 -16.63 10.15
CA ASN A 25 15.49 -15.78 9.15
C ASN A 25 14.55 -15.45 7.99
N SER A 26 13.84 -16.46 7.47
CA SER A 26 12.89 -16.27 6.38
C SER A 26 11.71 -15.38 6.78
N ARG A 27 11.24 -15.49 8.02
CA ARG A 27 10.22 -14.60 8.58
C ARG A 27 10.74 -13.16 8.66
N ASP A 28 11.92 -12.95 9.24
CA ASP A 28 12.46 -11.62 9.45
C ASP A 28 12.76 -10.93 8.11
N GLU A 29 13.27 -11.68 7.12
CA GLU A 29 13.41 -11.22 5.74
C GLU A 29 12.06 -10.85 5.12
N THR A 30 11.02 -11.66 5.33
CA THR A 30 9.67 -11.37 4.84
C THR A 30 9.13 -10.08 5.45
N LEU A 31 9.33 -9.85 6.74
CA LEU A 31 8.88 -8.62 7.41
C LEU A 31 9.60 -7.38 6.88
N VAL A 32 10.92 -7.46 6.67
CA VAL A 32 11.70 -6.39 6.04
C VAL A 32 11.23 -6.12 4.61
N ASN A 33 10.97 -7.17 3.84
CA ASN A 33 10.45 -7.06 2.48
C ASN A 33 9.05 -6.44 2.46
N LEU A 34 8.15 -6.82 3.37
CA LEU A 34 6.82 -6.23 3.47
C LEU A 34 6.89 -4.74 3.83
N GLN A 35 7.77 -4.36 4.76
CA GLN A 35 8.01 -2.96 5.09
C GLN A 35 8.56 -2.17 3.89
N THR A 36 9.48 -2.76 3.13
CA THR A 36 10.02 -2.14 1.91
C THR A 36 8.94 -2.00 0.84
N ASN A 37 8.15 -3.05 0.61
CA ASN A 37 7.06 -3.04 -0.36
C ASN A 37 6.03 -1.97 -0.03
N VAL A 38 5.58 -1.87 1.22
CA VAL A 38 4.60 -0.82 1.60
C VAL A 38 5.16 0.60 1.42
N ARG A 39 6.47 0.79 1.59
CA ARG A 39 7.12 2.06 1.28
C ARG A 39 7.15 2.35 -0.21
N VAL A 40 7.39 1.34 -1.04
CA VAL A 40 7.30 1.46 -2.51
C VAL A 40 5.89 1.87 -2.96
N LEU A 41 4.84 1.36 -2.33
CA LEU A 41 3.47 1.86 -2.57
C LEU A 41 3.34 3.34 -2.19
N GLY A 42 3.91 3.75 -1.06
CA GLY A 42 3.95 5.15 -0.65
C GLY A 42 4.56 6.03 -1.74
N TYR A 43 5.68 5.62 -2.33
CA TYR A 43 6.28 6.30 -3.47
C TYR A 43 5.38 6.35 -4.71
N ALA A 44 4.61 5.31 -5.00
CA ALA A 44 3.64 5.33 -6.10
C ALA A 44 2.56 6.39 -5.87
N ILE A 45 2.08 6.53 -4.63
CA ILE A 45 1.12 7.58 -4.25
C ILE A 45 1.76 8.97 -4.34
N ASP A 46 3.01 9.13 -3.92
CA ASP A 46 3.70 10.41 -4.05
C ASP A 46 3.93 10.79 -5.54
N GLY A 47 4.18 9.79 -6.39
CA GLY A 47 4.19 9.97 -7.85
C GLY A 47 2.82 10.41 -8.40
N MET A 48 1.72 9.84 -7.89
CA MET A 48 0.36 10.28 -8.24
C MET A 48 0.10 11.71 -7.79
N LYS A 49 0.51 12.10 -6.57
CA LYS A 49 0.41 13.48 -6.06
C LYS A 49 1.14 14.46 -6.98
N ALA A 50 2.37 14.16 -7.35
CA ALA A 50 3.17 15.00 -8.24
C ALA A 50 2.52 15.14 -9.64
N THR A 51 2.00 14.04 -10.18
CA THR A 51 1.32 14.04 -11.48
C THR A 51 0.04 14.87 -11.45
N LEU A 52 -0.79 14.69 -10.43
CA LEU A 52 -2.03 15.45 -10.24
C LEU A 52 -1.76 16.94 -10.02
N LEU A 53 -0.72 17.29 -9.25
CA LEU A 53 -0.33 18.69 -9.09
C LEU A 53 0.04 19.31 -10.43
N SER A 54 0.84 18.61 -11.23
CA SER A 54 1.21 19.07 -12.58
C SER A 54 -0.01 19.24 -13.49
N ASP A 55 -0.94 18.29 -13.48
CA ASP A 55 -2.19 18.38 -14.26
C ASP A 55 -3.05 19.59 -13.80
N GLY A 56 -3.15 19.81 -12.49
CA GLY A 56 -3.86 20.96 -11.92
C GLY A 56 -3.20 22.29 -12.30
N GLU A 57 -1.88 22.38 -12.29
CA GLU A 57 -1.12 23.56 -12.71
C GLU A 57 -1.32 23.88 -14.20
N VAL A 58 -1.33 22.86 -15.07
CA VAL A 58 -1.60 23.03 -16.50
C VAL A 58 -3.00 23.62 -16.72
N LEU A 59 -4.00 23.14 -15.99
CA LEU A 59 -5.36 23.70 -16.06
C LEU A 59 -5.42 25.12 -15.49
N ALA A 60 -4.75 25.37 -14.37
CA ALA A 60 -4.75 26.67 -13.72
C ALA A 60 -4.04 27.77 -14.51
N GLN A 61 -3.09 27.39 -15.39
CA GLN A 61 -2.38 28.30 -16.29
C GLN A 61 -3.07 28.47 -17.66
N ASN A 62 -4.12 27.71 -17.95
CA ASN A 62 -4.85 27.82 -19.20
C ASN A 62 -5.60 29.17 -19.27
N SER A 63 -5.30 29.99 -20.28
CA SER A 63 -5.91 31.31 -20.47
C SER A 63 -7.44 31.28 -20.54
N GLU A 64 -8.02 30.22 -21.10
CA GLU A 64 -9.47 30.04 -21.18
C GLU A 64 -10.07 29.80 -19.79
N VAL A 65 -9.40 29.00 -18.95
CA VAL A 65 -9.79 28.78 -17.55
C VAL A 65 -9.69 30.07 -16.75
N VAL A 66 -8.58 30.81 -16.87
CA VAL A 66 -8.37 32.09 -16.18
C VAL A 66 -9.47 33.09 -16.56
N ALA A 67 -9.76 33.24 -17.86
CA ALA A 67 -10.80 34.14 -18.34
C ALA A 67 -12.19 33.73 -17.85
N ALA A 68 -12.51 32.43 -17.89
CA ALA A 68 -13.80 31.92 -17.46
C ALA A 68 -14.00 32.03 -15.94
N VAL A 69 -12.96 31.87 -15.12
CA VAL A 69 -13.03 32.13 -13.66
C VAL A 69 -13.31 33.61 -13.38
N LEU A 70 -12.61 34.53 -14.05
CA LEU A 70 -12.82 35.98 -13.91
C LEU A 70 -14.24 36.40 -14.31
N ALA A 71 -14.76 35.81 -15.40
CA ALA A 71 -16.12 36.05 -15.87
C ALA A 71 -17.20 35.29 -15.09
N ARG A 72 -16.81 34.39 -14.17
CA ARG A 72 -17.69 33.43 -13.48
C ARG A 72 -18.53 32.60 -14.47
N ASP A 73 -17.97 32.25 -15.63
CA ASP A 73 -18.64 31.48 -16.67
C ASP A 73 -18.61 29.99 -16.34
N ARG A 74 -19.63 29.56 -15.58
CA ARG A 74 -19.78 28.17 -15.12
C ARG A 74 -19.95 27.18 -16.28
N LYS A 75 -20.49 27.62 -17.42
CA LYS A 75 -20.74 26.74 -18.57
C LYS A 75 -19.41 26.37 -19.23
N VAL A 76 -18.59 27.38 -19.55
CA VAL A 76 -17.26 27.16 -20.16
C VAL A 76 -16.36 26.36 -19.22
N LEU A 77 -16.35 26.70 -17.92
CA LEU A 77 -15.58 25.95 -16.94
C LEU A 77 -16.03 24.49 -16.83
N GLY A 78 -17.33 24.22 -16.87
CA GLY A 78 -17.88 22.87 -16.88
C GLY A 78 -17.41 22.04 -18.07
N GLU A 79 -17.49 22.60 -19.28
CA GLU A 79 -17.05 21.92 -20.52
C GLU A 79 -15.53 21.62 -20.51
N ILE A 80 -14.70 22.58 -20.07
CA ILE A 80 -13.25 22.38 -19.94
C ILE A 80 -12.95 21.30 -18.90
N ALA A 81 -13.60 21.38 -17.74
CA ALA A 81 -13.40 20.45 -16.64
C ALA A 81 -13.80 19.02 -17.02
N GLU A 82 -14.94 18.82 -17.69
CA GLU A 82 -15.39 17.52 -18.17
C GLU A 82 -14.39 16.92 -19.16
N ARG A 83 -13.91 17.70 -20.14
CA ARG A 83 -12.87 17.24 -21.08
C ARG A 83 -11.58 16.85 -20.37
N ALA A 84 -11.16 17.62 -19.37
CA ALA A 84 -9.94 17.35 -18.61
C ALA A 84 -10.05 16.05 -17.80
N VAL A 85 -11.18 15.84 -17.12
CA VAL A 85 -11.50 14.63 -16.36
C VAL A 85 -11.45 13.40 -17.27
N LEU A 86 -12.09 13.45 -18.44
CA LEU A 86 -12.10 12.35 -19.40
C LEU A 86 -10.72 12.06 -20.01
N ALA A 87 -9.98 13.10 -20.40
CA ALA A 87 -8.68 12.95 -21.06
C ALA A 87 -7.61 12.35 -20.12
N LYS A 88 -7.64 12.72 -18.84
CA LYS A 88 -6.66 12.29 -17.83
C LYS A 88 -7.13 11.13 -16.96
N ARG A 89 -8.36 10.65 -17.17
CA ARG A 89 -9.02 9.62 -16.34
C ARG A 89 -9.04 9.97 -14.85
N GLN A 90 -9.20 11.26 -14.56
CA GLN A 90 -9.36 11.74 -13.19
C GLN A 90 -10.78 11.41 -12.71
N THR A 91 -10.98 11.32 -11.40
CA THR A 91 -12.32 11.05 -10.82
C THR A 91 -12.91 12.25 -10.12
N TYR A 92 -12.14 13.33 -9.98
CA TYR A 92 -12.54 14.53 -9.27
C TYR A 92 -11.92 15.77 -9.92
N LEU A 93 -12.72 16.80 -10.17
CA LEU A 93 -12.24 18.11 -10.58
C LEU A 93 -13.19 19.19 -10.07
N VAL A 94 -12.65 20.19 -9.39
CA VAL A 94 -13.39 21.37 -8.93
C VAL A 94 -12.62 22.62 -9.30
N VAL A 95 -13.31 23.62 -9.84
CA VAL A 95 -12.76 24.97 -10.04
C VAL A 95 -13.47 25.92 -9.09
N VAL A 96 -12.69 26.70 -8.33
CA VAL A 96 -13.22 27.68 -7.37
C VAL A 96 -12.72 29.09 -7.67
N ASN A 97 -13.50 30.09 -7.26
CA ASN A 97 -13.05 31.50 -7.27
C ASN A 97 -12.16 31.82 -6.05
N LYS A 98 -11.71 33.08 -5.96
CA LYS A 98 -10.88 33.59 -4.87
C LYS A 98 -11.51 33.45 -3.48
N GLU A 99 -12.83 33.44 -3.41
CA GLU A 99 -13.59 33.25 -2.17
C GLU A 99 -13.81 31.76 -1.82
N GLY A 100 -13.41 30.83 -2.70
CA GLY A 100 -13.61 29.38 -2.52
C GLY A 100 -14.99 28.87 -2.95
N GLU A 101 -15.78 29.69 -3.65
CA GLU A 101 -17.06 29.30 -4.25
C GLU A 101 -16.83 28.37 -5.44
N ILE A 102 -17.56 27.26 -5.51
CA ILE A 102 -17.50 26.29 -6.61
C ILE A 102 -18.11 26.89 -7.88
N LEU A 103 -17.27 27.05 -8.90
CA LEU A 103 -17.66 27.52 -10.23
C LEU A 103 -17.89 26.36 -11.22
N ALA A 104 -17.15 25.27 -11.09
CA ALA A 104 -17.34 24.06 -11.89
C ALA A 104 -17.03 22.80 -11.09
N ARG A 105 -17.84 21.76 -11.33
CA ARG A 105 -17.76 20.46 -10.68
C ARG A 105 -18.43 19.38 -11.56
N PRO A 106 -17.68 18.70 -12.45
CA PRO A 106 -18.26 17.76 -13.41
C PRO A 106 -18.93 16.53 -12.79
N ASP A 107 -18.46 16.09 -11.62
CA ASP A 107 -19.01 14.93 -10.89
C ASP A 107 -20.38 15.20 -10.28
N ASP A 108 -20.70 16.46 -9.98
CA ASP A 108 -21.96 16.86 -9.35
C ASP A 108 -22.34 18.30 -9.76
N PRO A 109 -22.86 18.49 -10.99
CA PRO A 109 -23.21 19.82 -11.53
C PRO A 109 -24.34 20.52 -10.76
N ASP A 110 -25.09 19.80 -9.93
CA ASP A 110 -26.19 20.35 -9.14
C ASP A 110 -25.68 21.06 -7.86
N LYS A 111 -24.41 20.85 -7.47
CA LYS A 111 -23.78 21.45 -6.28
C LYS A 111 -22.91 22.68 -6.57
N LEU A 112 -23.24 23.45 -7.60
CA LEU A 112 -22.56 24.71 -7.92
C LEU A 112 -22.93 25.82 -6.91
N GLY A 113 -21.99 26.73 -6.64
CA GLY A 113 -22.20 27.84 -5.70
C GLY A 113 -22.02 27.48 -4.21
N GLY A 114 -21.78 26.20 -3.88
CA GLY A 114 -21.29 25.82 -2.55
C GLY A 114 -19.87 26.34 -2.30
N SER A 115 -19.42 26.33 -1.04
CA SER A 115 -18.04 26.71 -0.69
C SER A 115 -17.23 25.51 -0.23
N VAL A 116 -15.98 25.46 -0.69
CA VAL A 116 -14.93 24.54 -0.19
C VAL A 116 -13.75 25.33 0.36
N SER A 117 -13.97 26.61 0.70
CA SER A 117 -12.94 27.51 1.26
C SER A 117 -12.32 26.99 2.55
N ASP A 118 -13.03 26.11 3.29
CA ASP A 118 -12.55 25.56 4.54
C ASP A 118 -11.56 24.40 4.40
N GLU A 119 -11.53 23.76 3.24
CA GLU A 119 -10.62 22.64 2.97
C GLU A 119 -9.15 23.11 2.95
N ALA A 120 -8.29 22.45 3.73
CA ALA A 120 -6.88 22.83 3.87
C ALA A 120 -6.13 22.91 2.53
N LEU A 121 -6.46 21.99 1.61
CA LEU A 121 -5.88 21.93 0.28
C LEU A 121 -6.25 23.16 -0.57
N VAL A 122 -7.53 23.59 -0.50
CA VAL A 122 -8.02 24.80 -1.20
C VAL A 122 -7.42 26.05 -0.58
N LYS A 123 -7.34 26.14 0.76
CA LYS A 123 -6.70 27.27 1.47
C LYS A 123 -5.27 27.50 1.03
N LYS A 124 -4.47 26.43 0.89
CA LYS A 124 -3.08 26.51 0.40
C LYS A 124 -3.01 27.07 -1.02
N ALA A 125 -3.84 26.54 -1.93
CA ALA A 125 -3.90 27.01 -3.31
C ALA A 125 -4.37 28.46 -3.40
N LEU A 126 -5.39 28.88 -2.66
CA LEU A 126 -5.83 30.29 -2.62
C LEU A 126 -4.78 31.22 -1.98
N GLY A 127 -3.95 30.69 -1.07
CA GLY A 127 -2.75 31.35 -0.56
C GLY A 127 -1.60 31.45 -1.58
N GLY A 128 -1.75 30.84 -2.76
CA GLY A 128 -0.79 30.90 -3.86
C GLY A 128 0.20 29.74 -3.93
N GLU A 129 0.06 28.73 -3.09
CA GLU A 129 0.92 27.53 -3.04
C GLU A 129 0.17 26.32 -3.57
N GLY A 130 0.68 25.68 -4.62
CA GLY A 130 0.18 24.39 -5.08
C GLY A 130 0.50 23.28 -4.08
N ALA A 131 -0.47 22.40 -3.80
CA ALA A 131 -0.30 21.35 -2.81
C ALA A 131 -1.04 20.07 -3.21
N SER A 132 -0.66 18.95 -2.61
CA SER A 132 -1.34 17.65 -2.77
C SER A 132 -1.62 17.03 -1.42
N SER A 133 -2.73 16.30 -1.30
CA SER A 133 -3.18 15.64 -0.08
C SER A 133 -3.81 14.30 -0.38
N ILE A 134 -3.78 13.43 0.63
CA ILE A 134 -4.78 12.36 0.73
C ILE A 134 -6.03 12.95 1.35
N ILE A 135 -7.19 12.60 0.80
CA ILE A 135 -8.49 13.01 1.31
C ILE A 135 -9.35 11.75 1.47
N VAL A 136 -9.91 11.59 2.66
CA VAL A 136 -10.85 10.53 2.98
C VAL A 136 -12.24 11.12 3.13
N THR A 137 -13.14 10.72 2.24
CA THR A 137 -14.55 11.13 2.27
C THR A 137 -15.45 9.97 2.66
N GLN A 138 -16.58 10.27 3.28
CA GLN A 138 -17.56 9.25 3.59
C GLN A 138 -18.32 8.87 2.31
N GLY A 139 -18.11 7.66 1.82
CA GLY A 139 -18.88 7.09 0.72
C GLY A 139 -20.19 6.45 1.19
N ALA A 140 -21.00 5.97 0.25
CA ALA A 140 -22.33 5.41 0.54
C ALA A 140 -22.28 4.16 1.44
N MET A 141 -21.24 3.33 1.29
CA MET A 141 -21.09 2.07 2.02
C MET A 141 -19.77 2.00 2.80
N THR A 142 -18.72 2.62 2.28
CA THR A 142 -17.36 2.59 2.83
C THR A 142 -16.72 3.97 2.64
N PRO A 143 -15.70 4.34 3.44
CA PRO A 143 -14.93 5.53 3.13
C PRO A 143 -14.30 5.40 1.75
N GLU A 144 -14.16 6.53 1.06
CA GLU A 144 -13.44 6.67 -0.18
C GLU A 144 -12.13 7.40 0.11
N VAL A 145 -11.01 6.81 -0.31
CA VAL A 145 -9.70 7.43 -0.22
C VAL A 145 -9.34 7.97 -1.59
N SER A 146 -8.94 9.23 -1.67
CA SER A 146 -8.52 9.87 -2.92
C SER A 146 -7.22 10.64 -2.74
N VAL A 147 -6.44 10.70 -3.82
CA VAL A 147 -5.34 11.66 -3.93
C VAL A 147 -5.90 12.88 -4.64
N ARG A 148 -5.72 14.05 -4.03
CA ARG A 148 -6.17 15.32 -4.61
C ARG A 148 -5.03 16.33 -4.60
N SER A 149 -4.99 17.18 -5.60
CA SER A 149 -4.02 18.26 -5.74
C SER A 149 -4.73 19.54 -6.11
N ALA A 150 -4.33 20.65 -5.47
CA ALA A 150 -4.86 21.97 -5.76
C ALA A 150 -3.75 22.88 -6.28
N ALA A 151 -4.07 23.64 -7.32
CA ALA A 151 -3.19 24.60 -7.95
C ALA A 151 -3.84 26.00 -8.02
N PRO A 152 -3.08 27.08 -7.70
CA PRO A 152 -3.57 28.45 -7.80
C PRO A 152 -3.81 28.88 -9.24
N ILE A 153 -4.98 29.46 -9.51
CA ILE A 153 -5.25 30.17 -10.77
C ILE A 153 -4.79 31.61 -10.61
N ARG A 154 -3.89 32.07 -11.49
CA ARG A 154 -3.31 33.40 -11.41
C ARG A 154 -3.67 34.26 -12.60
N SER A 155 -3.96 35.53 -12.35
CA SER A 155 -4.11 36.57 -13.37
C SER A 155 -3.30 37.80 -12.95
N ALA A 156 -2.44 38.29 -13.84
CA ALA A 156 -1.55 39.43 -13.56
C ALA A 156 -0.75 39.31 -12.23
N GLY A 157 -0.38 38.10 -11.83
CA GLY A 157 0.36 37.82 -10.60
C GLY A 157 -0.51 37.58 -9.36
N GLU A 158 -1.79 37.95 -9.38
CA GLU A 158 -2.73 37.73 -8.28
C GLU A 158 -3.45 36.39 -8.40
N VAL A 159 -3.75 35.76 -7.26
CA VAL A 159 -4.57 34.55 -7.20
C VAL A 159 -6.05 34.94 -7.34
N VAL A 160 -6.70 34.41 -8.37
CA VAL A 160 -8.10 34.69 -8.73
C VAL A 160 -9.02 33.49 -8.49
N GLY A 161 -8.45 32.33 -8.16
CA GLY A 161 -9.16 31.09 -7.88
C GLY A 161 -8.20 29.92 -7.70
N ALA A 162 -8.74 28.70 -7.68
CA ALA A 162 -7.95 27.48 -7.64
C ALA A 162 -8.62 26.37 -8.46
N VAL A 163 -7.80 25.47 -9.01
CA VAL A 163 -8.24 24.20 -9.59
C VAL A 163 -7.85 23.09 -8.63
N VAL A 164 -8.79 22.23 -8.27
CA VAL A 164 -8.53 20.99 -7.55
C VAL A 164 -8.81 19.82 -8.47
N VAL A 165 -7.83 18.95 -8.66
CA VAL A 165 -7.96 17.69 -9.40
C VAL A 165 -7.73 16.51 -8.47
N GLY A 166 -8.28 15.35 -8.81
CA GLY A 166 -8.06 14.17 -7.99
C GLY A 166 -8.44 12.86 -8.65
N THR A 167 -7.96 11.80 -8.03
CA THR A 167 -8.28 10.43 -8.40
C THR A 167 -8.53 9.59 -7.15
N ALA A 168 -9.52 8.71 -7.21
CA ALA A 168 -9.78 7.74 -6.18
C ALA A 168 -8.67 6.68 -6.14
N ILE A 169 -8.38 6.18 -4.94
CA ILE A 169 -7.56 4.98 -4.72
C ILE A 169 -8.53 3.81 -4.53
N ASP A 170 -8.87 3.17 -5.64
CA ASP A 170 -9.94 2.18 -5.70
C ASP A 170 -9.43 0.74 -5.81
N ASN A 171 -10.36 -0.17 -6.13
CA ASN A 171 -10.04 -1.58 -6.32
C ASN A 171 -9.12 -1.83 -7.52
N ALA A 172 -9.22 -1.05 -8.60
CA ALA A 172 -8.35 -1.18 -9.75
C ALA A 172 -6.90 -0.81 -9.41
N PHE A 173 -6.71 0.21 -8.56
CA PHE A 173 -5.39 0.57 -8.05
C PHE A 173 -4.74 -0.58 -7.26
N VAL A 174 -5.44 -1.14 -6.27
CA VAL A 174 -4.88 -2.24 -5.45
C VAL A 174 -4.71 -3.54 -6.24
N ASP A 175 -5.52 -3.76 -7.28
CA ASP A 175 -5.34 -4.90 -8.20
C ASP A 175 -4.08 -4.77 -9.04
N GLY A 176 -3.84 -3.59 -9.60
CA GLY A 176 -2.60 -3.31 -10.34
C GLY A 176 -1.37 -3.54 -9.46
N LEU A 177 -1.48 -3.18 -8.19
CA LEU A 177 -0.42 -3.44 -7.22
C LEU A 177 -0.22 -4.94 -6.91
N LYS A 178 -1.30 -5.70 -6.73
CA LYS A 178 -1.21 -7.16 -6.56
C LYS A 178 -0.62 -7.83 -7.80
N ALA A 179 -0.97 -7.35 -9.00
CA ALA A 179 -0.38 -7.84 -10.24
C ALA A 179 1.14 -7.55 -10.32
N ALA A 180 1.58 -6.39 -9.82
CA ALA A 180 2.99 -6.01 -9.82
C ALA A 180 3.83 -6.69 -8.73
N THR A 181 3.25 -6.91 -7.54
CA THR A 181 3.99 -7.37 -6.34
C THR A 181 3.72 -8.83 -5.96
N GLY A 182 2.61 -9.41 -6.42
CA GLY A 182 2.14 -10.72 -5.97
C GLY A 182 1.59 -10.73 -4.53
N LEU A 183 1.52 -9.58 -3.86
CA LEU A 183 1.02 -9.44 -2.49
C LEU A 183 -0.46 -9.06 -2.48
N GLU A 184 -1.18 -9.48 -1.44
CA GLU A 184 -2.50 -8.92 -1.16
C GLU A 184 -2.32 -7.47 -0.72
N ALA A 185 -3.19 -6.57 -1.19
CA ALA A 185 -3.12 -5.16 -0.93
C ALA A 185 -4.46 -4.61 -0.46
N SER A 186 -4.42 -3.59 0.40
CA SER A 186 -5.62 -2.88 0.83
C SER A 186 -5.32 -1.42 1.15
N VAL A 187 -6.35 -0.59 1.03
CA VAL A 187 -6.32 0.83 1.39
C VAL A 187 -7.44 1.05 2.39
N TYR A 188 -7.14 1.80 3.45
CA TYR A 188 -8.07 2.12 4.53
C TYR A 188 -8.24 3.63 4.62
N GLY A 189 -9.48 4.07 4.81
CA GLY A 189 -9.81 5.40 5.30
C GLY A 189 -9.96 5.32 6.81
N ASP A 190 -9.17 6.07 7.55
CA ASP A 190 -8.91 5.84 8.97
C ASP A 190 -8.57 4.35 9.23
N ASN A 191 -9.38 3.63 10.01
CA ASN A 191 -9.22 2.21 10.25
C ASN A 191 -10.22 1.32 9.49
N ILE A 192 -10.98 1.86 8.53
CA ILE A 192 -12.00 1.13 7.76
C ILE A 192 -11.49 0.87 6.33
N ARG A 193 -11.60 -0.38 5.88
CA ARG A 193 -11.10 -0.79 4.55
C ARG A 193 -11.93 -0.16 3.43
N SER A 194 -11.29 0.66 2.60
CA SER A 194 -11.90 1.34 1.45
C SER A 194 -11.82 0.49 0.19
N ALA A 195 -10.64 -0.03 -0.13
CA ALA A 195 -10.38 -0.90 -1.29
C ALA A 195 -9.48 -2.07 -0.89
N THR A 196 -9.64 -3.22 -1.53
CA THR A 196 -8.88 -4.43 -1.16
C THR A 196 -8.85 -5.47 -2.24
N THR A 197 -7.75 -6.22 -2.35
CA THR A 197 -7.66 -7.42 -3.19
C THR A 197 -8.19 -8.68 -2.51
N LEU A 198 -8.54 -8.57 -1.22
CA LEU A 198 -9.10 -9.67 -0.43
C LEU A 198 -10.56 -9.92 -0.84
N VAL A 199 -10.78 -11.08 -1.44
CA VAL A 199 -12.09 -11.56 -1.88
C VAL A 199 -12.82 -12.32 -0.77
N ALA A 200 -14.14 -12.23 -0.79
CA ALA A 200 -15.03 -12.97 0.09
C ALA A 200 -15.16 -14.44 -0.32
N ALA A 201 -15.81 -15.23 0.54
CA ALA A 201 -15.99 -16.67 0.31
C ALA A 201 -16.80 -16.99 -0.96
N ASP A 202 -17.57 -16.02 -1.47
CA ASP A 202 -18.28 -16.11 -2.74
C ASP A 202 -17.37 -16.00 -3.99
N GLY A 203 -16.09 -15.67 -3.78
CA GLY A 203 -15.08 -15.48 -4.83
C GLY A 203 -15.32 -14.25 -5.73
N LYS A 204 -16.27 -13.38 -5.38
CA LYS A 204 -16.68 -12.23 -6.21
C LYS A 204 -16.67 -10.92 -5.45
N SER A 205 -17.16 -10.91 -4.22
CA SER A 205 -17.26 -9.70 -3.41
C SER A 205 -15.91 -9.39 -2.75
N ARG A 206 -15.62 -8.11 -2.49
CA ARG A 206 -14.42 -7.68 -1.78
C ARG A 206 -14.74 -7.39 -0.32
N TRP A 207 -13.81 -7.68 0.58
CA TRP A 207 -13.96 -7.40 2.01
C TRP A 207 -13.70 -5.93 2.36
N VAL A 208 -14.47 -5.03 1.77
CA VAL A 208 -14.47 -3.59 2.10
C VAL A 208 -15.39 -3.30 3.30
N GLY A 209 -15.23 -2.15 3.95
CA GLY A 209 -16.03 -1.73 5.10
C GLY A 209 -15.65 -2.40 6.43
N ILE A 210 -14.62 -3.25 6.42
CA ILE A 210 -14.15 -3.96 7.60
C ILE A 210 -13.14 -3.11 8.38
N LEU A 211 -13.28 -3.11 9.70
CA LEU A 211 -12.37 -2.44 10.62
C LEU A 211 -11.06 -3.23 10.77
N GLU A 212 -9.95 -2.51 10.84
CA GLU A 212 -8.70 -3.06 11.37
C GLU A 212 -8.75 -3.08 12.91
N GLU A 213 -8.77 -4.28 13.46
CA GLU A 213 -8.91 -4.48 14.91
C GLU A 213 -7.57 -4.49 15.63
N THR A 214 -6.45 -4.72 14.93
CA THR A 214 -5.12 -4.83 15.53
C THR A 214 -4.71 -3.52 16.21
N THR A 215 -4.69 -3.52 17.55
CA THR A 215 -4.39 -2.34 18.37
C THR A 215 -3.03 -1.72 18.03
N GLU A 216 -2.02 -2.56 17.80
CA GLU A 216 -0.67 -2.10 17.48
C GLU A 216 -0.61 -1.37 16.14
N VAL A 217 -1.36 -1.85 15.13
CA VAL A 217 -1.48 -1.18 13.82
C VAL A 217 -2.12 0.19 13.99
N LYS A 218 -3.25 0.28 14.68
CA LYS A 218 -3.93 1.56 14.92
C LYS A 218 -3.03 2.54 15.68
N LYS A 219 -2.35 2.08 16.72
CA LYS A 219 -1.46 2.94 17.52
C LYS A 219 -0.27 3.44 16.71
N ARG A 220 0.50 2.54 16.08
CA ARG A 220 1.72 2.95 15.36
C ARG A 220 1.43 3.67 14.05
N VAL A 221 0.47 3.17 13.27
CA VAL A 221 0.24 3.69 11.92
C VAL A 221 -0.63 4.94 11.96
N LEU A 222 -1.82 4.85 12.57
CA LEU A 222 -2.75 5.98 12.61
C LEU A 222 -2.41 6.97 13.75
N GLY A 223 -1.96 6.46 14.90
CA GLY A 223 -1.62 7.31 16.05
C GLY A 223 -0.26 7.99 15.94
N GLU A 224 0.80 7.23 15.63
CA GLU A 224 2.18 7.74 15.58
C GLU A 224 2.65 8.13 14.18
N GLY A 225 1.88 7.82 13.12
CA GLY A 225 2.28 8.08 11.74
C GLY A 225 3.50 7.28 11.30
N ARG A 226 3.68 6.05 11.83
CA ARG A 226 4.84 5.19 11.57
C ARG A 226 4.45 3.90 10.85
N GLU A 227 5.36 3.40 10.03
CA GLU A 227 5.20 2.08 9.41
C GLU A 227 5.15 0.97 10.47
N PHE A 228 4.44 -0.11 10.16
CA PHE A 228 4.39 -1.33 10.97
C PHE A 228 4.52 -2.56 10.08
N ALA A 229 5.35 -3.53 10.48
CA ALA A 229 5.40 -4.83 9.82
C ALA A 229 5.37 -5.93 10.89
N GLY A 230 4.48 -6.92 10.71
CA GLY A 230 4.32 -7.97 11.70
C GLY A 230 3.27 -9.01 11.36
N ALA A 231 3.03 -9.91 12.31
CA ALA A 231 1.92 -10.85 12.24
C ALA A 231 0.62 -10.12 12.55
N VAL A 232 -0.38 -10.29 11.68
CA VAL A 232 -1.73 -9.74 11.83
C VAL A 232 -2.77 -10.79 11.50
N SER A 233 -3.99 -10.61 12.02
CA SER A 233 -5.14 -11.44 11.64
C SER A 233 -6.01 -10.66 10.69
N VAL A 234 -6.17 -11.17 9.47
CA VAL A 234 -7.05 -10.58 8.48
C VAL A 234 -8.19 -11.57 8.25
N LEU A 235 -9.38 -11.23 8.73
CA LEU A 235 -10.58 -12.08 8.60
C LEU A 235 -10.39 -13.48 9.21
N ASN A 236 -9.79 -13.54 10.41
CA ASN A 236 -9.42 -14.78 11.10
C ASN A 236 -8.39 -15.66 10.37
N VAL A 237 -7.74 -15.13 9.33
CA VAL A 237 -6.62 -15.78 8.67
C VAL A 237 -5.32 -15.13 9.13
N PRO A 238 -4.31 -15.90 9.57
CA PRO A 238 -3.02 -15.35 9.96
C PRO A 238 -2.24 -14.88 8.73
N TYR A 239 -1.85 -13.60 8.73
CA TYR A 239 -1.04 -12.94 7.71
C TYR A 239 0.27 -12.43 8.31
N TYR A 240 1.28 -12.29 7.45
CA TYR A 240 2.31 -11.28 7.65
C TYR A 240 1.92 -10.05 6.83
N GLY A 241 1.88 -8.90 7.49
CA GLY A 241 1.40 -7.65 6.92
C GLY A 241 2.39 -6.51 7.17
N GLY A 242 2.57 -5.68 6.16
CA GLY A 242 3.21 -4.37 6.24
C GLY A 242 2.15 -3.28 6.08
N TYR A 243 2.23 -2.25 6.91
CA TYR A 243 1.33 -1.09 6.92
C TYR A 243 2.14 0.20 6.86
N ALA A 244 1.64 1.16 6.08
CA ALA A 244 2.18 2.52 6.02
C ALA A 244 1.04 3.54 6.16
N PRO A 245 1.28 4.66 6.85
CA PRO A 245 0.25 5.68 7.02
C PRO A 245 0.03 6.45 5.72
N LEU A 246 -1.21 6.83 5.48
CA LEU A 246 -1.58 7.83 4.48
C LEU A 246 -1.71 9.18 5.18
N ILE A 247 -0.74 10.05 4.93
CA ILE A 247 -0.64 11.37 5.56
C ILE A 247 -1.29 12.42 4.66
N ASP A 248 -2.15 13.24 5.25
CA ASP A 248 -2.74 14.40 4.59
C ASP A 248 -1.78 15.60 4.53
N VAL A 249 -2.23 16.69 3.93
CA VAL A 249 -1.43 17.93 3.79
C VAL A 249 -1.18 18.65 5.13
N GLU A 250 -1.90 18.29 6.19
CA GLU A 250 -1.74 18.84 7.54
C GLU A 250 -0.81 17.97 8.41
N GLY A 251 -0.30 16.86 7.87
CA GLY A 251 0.60 15.95 8.57
C GLY A 251 -0.12 14.91 9.43
N LYS A 252 -1.44 14.78 9.29
CA LYS A 252 -2.25 13.80 10.03
C LYS A 252 -2.37 12.51 9.23
N ALA A 253 -2.26 11.37 9.92
CA ALA A 253 -2.60 10.07 9.34
C ALA A 253 -4.13 9.96 9.20
N VAL A 254 -4.61 10.05 7.97
CA VAL A 254 -6.04 9.96 7.62
C VAL A 254 -6.45 8.57 7.15
N GLY A 255 -5.48 7.66 6.99
CA GLY A 255 -5.71 6.31 6.56
C GLY A 255 -4.42 5.50 6.56
N MET A 256 -4.46 4.32 5.95
CA MET A 256 -3.32 3.42 5.88
C MET A 256 -3.35 2.54 4.63
N LEU A 257 -2.16 2.18 4.18
CA LEU A 257 -1.92 1.13 3.19
C LEU A 257 -1.60 -0.17 3.90
N PHE A 258 -1.98 -1.27 3.28
CA PHE A 258 -1.63 -2.62 3.68
C PHE A 258 -1.11 -3.40 2.49
N VAL A 259 -0.02 -4.14 2.73
CA VAL A 259 0.42 -5.24 1.88
C VAL A 259 0.65 -6.47 2.74
N GLY A 260 0.33 -7.65 2.24
CA GLY A 260 0.53 -8.86 3.03
C GLY A 260 0.42 -10.15 2.25
N MET A 261 0.80 -11.22 2.92
CA MET A 261 0.66 -12.58 2.43
C MET A 261 0.26 -13.52 3.58
N PRO A 262 -0.49 -14.60 3.29
CA PRO A 262 -0.82 -15.61 4.30
C PRO A 262 0.44 -16.22 4.91
N GLN A 263 0.45 -16.45 6.23
CA GLN A 263 1.61 -17.06 6.90
C GLN A 263 1.91 -18.48 6.38
N VAL A 264 0.88 -19.18 5.89
CA VAL A 264 1.02 -20.50 5.29
C VAL A 264 1.93 -20.50 4.05
N ASN A 265 2.00 -19.38 3.31
CA ASN A 265 2.88 -19.27 2.15
C ASN A 265 4.35 -19.31 2.58
N LEU A 266 4.69 -18.64 3.69
CA LEU A 266 6.02 -18.70 4.29
C LEU A 266 6.34 -20.11 4.79
N LEU A 267 5.40 -20.74 5.50
CA LEU A 267 5.58 -22.10 6.04
C LEU A 267 5.80 -23.11 4.91
N GLN A 268 5.07 -23.01 3.79
CA GLN A 268 5.26 -23.87 2.64
C GLN A 268 6.62 -23.63 1.95
N ALA A 269 7.03 -22.37 1.82
CA ALA A 269 8.35 -22.03 1.26
C ALA A 269 9.48 -22.57 2.15
N ALA A 270 9.38 -22.36 3.46
CA ALA A 270 10.33 -22.88 4.45
C ALA A 270 10.34 -24.42 4.47
N ALA A 271 9.18 -25.07 4.45
CA ALA A 271 9.06 -26.52 4.43
C ALA A 271 9.73 -27.14 3.20
N LYS A 272 9.53 -26.57 2.00
CA LYS A 272 10.25 -27.00 0.79
C LYS A 272 11.78 -26.86 0.92
N SER A 273 12.24 -25.78 1.57
CA SER A 273 13.67 -25.55 1.80
C SER A 273 14.24 -26.55 2.80
N ILE A 274 13.51 -26.83 3.88
CA ILE A 274 13.84 -27.83 4.90
C ILE A 274 13.85 -29.22 4.29
N GLU A 275 12.84 -29.58 3.49
CA GLU A 275 12.74 -30.87 2.79
C GLU A 275 13.97 -31.12 1.91
N ARG A 276 14.36 -30.13 1.09
CA ARG A 276 15.56 -30.24 0.25
C ARG A 276 16.83 -30.41 1.07
N THR A 277 16.97 -29.63 2.14
CA THR A 277 18.12 -29.72 3.04
C THR A 277 18.16 -31.09 3.72
N PHE A 278 17.01 -31.60 4.15
CA PHE A 278 16.87 -32.91 4.77
C PHE A 278 17.26 -34.04 3.80
N VAL A 279 16.79 -34.01 2.54
CA VAL A 279 17.16 -35.00 1.52
C VAL A 279 18.67 -35.01 1.27
N VAL A 280 19.28 -33.82 1.11
CA VAL A 280 20.73 -33.69 0.93
C VAL A 280 21.48 -34.23 2.15
N THR A 281 21.00 -33.91 3.35
CA THR A 281 21.66 -34.33 4.59
C THR A 281 21.52 -35.84 4.83
N ALA A 282 20.35 -36.42 4.56
CA ALA A 282 20.12 -37.86 4.63
C ALA A 282 21.01 -38.63 3.63
N PHE A 283 21.17 -38.09 2.42
CA PHE A 283 22.09 -38.63 1.42
C PHE A 283 23.55 -38.58 1.90
N LEU A 284 24.00 -37.45 2.46
CA LEU A 284 25.34 -37.33 3.04
C LEU A 284 25.57 -38.27 4.23
N LEU A 285 24.55 -38.52 5.05
CA LEU A 285 24.60 -39.50 6.14
C LEU A 285 24.83 -40.91 5.62
N ILE A 286 24.06 -41.35 4.61
CA ILE A 286 24.25 -42.67 3.98
C ILE A 286 25.64 -42.76 3.36
N LEU A 287 26.08 -41.71 2.67
CA LEU A 287 27.42 -41.63 2.08
C LEU A 287 28.51 -41.72 3.17
N SER A 288 28.30 -41.15 4.35
CA SER A 288 29.29 -41.16 5.45
C SER A 288 29.52 -42.55 6.07
N VAL A 289 28.53 -43.44 5.97
CA VAL A 289 28.65 -44.84 6.44
C VAL A 289 29.63 -45.62 5.58
N PHE A 290 29.76 -45.28 4.28
CA PHE A 290 30.62 -46.02 3.35
C PHE A 290 32.13 -45.89 3.66
N PRO A 291 32.72 -44.68 3.85
CA PRO A 291 34.10 -44.54 4.33
C PRO A 291 34.32 -45.15 5.70
N ALA A 292 33.37 -44.99 6.64
CA ALA A 292 33.48 -45.58 7.98
C ALA A 292 33.56 -47.11 7.91
N TYR A 293 32.78 -47.73 7.02
CA TYR A 293 32.86 -49.16 6.74
C TYR A 293 34.21 -49.57 6.12
N LEU A 294 34.72 -48.82 5.15
CA LEU A 294 36.02 -49.09 4.52
C LEU A 294 37.18 -49.02 5.53
N VAL A 295 37.22 -47.98 6.36
CA VAL A 295 38.26 -47.81 7.40
C VAL A 295 38.15 -48.91 8.45
N SER A 296 36.94 -49.24 8.90
CA SER A 296 36.72 -50.34 9.85
C SER A 296 37.25 -51.67 9.31
N ARG A 297 36.96 -51.99 8.05
CA ARG A 297 37.47 -53.18 7.37
C ARG A 297 38.99 -53.17 7.26
N TYR A 298 39.58 -52.03 6.87
CA TYR A 298 41.04 -51.89 6.77
C TYR A 298 41.75 -52.13 8.11
N ILE A 299 41.23 -51.60 9.22
CA ILE A 299 41.80 -51.81 10.56
C ILE A 299 41.69 -53.28 10.98
N ILE A 300 40.56 -53.94 10.72
CA ILE A 300 40.38 -55.37 11.04
C ILE A 300 41.39 -56.23 10.26
N ASP A 301 41.63 -55.92 8.99
CA ASP A 301 42.57 -56.68 8.14
C ASP A 301 44.04 -56.47 8.56
N GLN A 302 44.38 -55.37 9.25
CA GLN A 302 45.74 -55.10 9.77
C GLN A 302 46.02 -55.76 11.15
N ILE A 303 44.98 -56.20 11.87
CA ILE A 303 45.11 -56.83 13.19
C ILE A 303 45.18 -58.37 13.09
N LYS A 304 44.94 -58.94 11.90
CA LYS A 304 45.19 -60.35 11.59
C LYS A 304 46.62 -60.57 11.13
#